data_AF-A0A953HUU1-F1
#
_entry.id   AF-A0A953HUU1-F1
#
_cell.length_a   1.000
_cell.length_b   1.000
_cell.length_c   1.000
_cell.angle_alpha   90.00
_cell.angle_beta   90.00
_cell.angle_gamma   90.00
#
_symmetry.space_group_name_H-M   'P 1'
#
loop_
_entity.id
_entity.type
_entity.pdbx_description
1 polymer ?
#
loop_
_entity_poly.entity_id
_entity_poly.type
_entity_poly.pdbx_seq_one_letter_code
_entity_poly.pdbx_strand_id
1 'polypeptide(L)'
;MLSTDKTKLSIAVLPFINISRAGEHEYFCDGITEEIINALSKIRRLKVISRTSSFYYKDHKASIREIGNALQVSVILEGSVRISDGMLRISAQLINTEDDSPFWSDSWDRRMENIFDIQDEISLLIADQLREHLGHMDISDRLVERPTQNLNAYEYYLKGRFHFLKWNPEDVSKAIEAFDKAVAMDDTLIEAHLGLADSYSFLAVAGFAPRETSWNKAIESINTAKALDPGNANLNYMLANQAFFTEASFSSAMNYAQKSLDRKPDYAEAHQFMSFLYALRGDMKKSKKHLLYARSVDPLSQETKFYEAYYLYRSGHYSQVIDILEVLLEENPKNTPVLIVSVYTRIKERQFEKAIETLDLIPRELLTPDEELGLRCLISVTAGHPDPALISDLEVQARESNAHHAHAYLFMVYSEMGKNDEAYAVLDRLFENHSSILLLGFSDPLAEKIFKDDRYDEYHSRVYPLANGETKPQKSSEPILDERTARRFVQKLNEYILAEEPYLNPSITLRLLAEYINIHPNQLSWVLNQCIGQNFNEFINQLRVEHFKKIVVDPSNSHISILGLAYESGFNSKTVFNTHFKKVEGMTPSQYLKSRK
;
A
#
# COMPACT_ATOMS: atom_id res chain seq x y z
N MET A 1 -10.19 -18.71 18.96
CA MET A 1 -9.02 -19.35 18.31
C MET A 1 -9.23 -19.27 16.82
N LEU A 2 -8.69 -18.22 16.18
CA LEU A 2 -8.73 -18.07 14.73
C LEU A 2 -7.51 -18.82 14.17
N SER A 3 -7.78 -19.89 13.42
CA SER A 3 -6.81 -20.54 12.55
C SER A 3 -6.28 -19.50 11.56
N THR A 4 -5.06 -19.01 11.78
CA THR A 4 -4.30 -18.25 10.81
C THR A 4 -3.97 -19.17 9.65
N ASP A 5 -4.70 -19.01 8.54
CA ASP A 5 -4.38 -19.63 7.26
C ASP A 5 -3.07 -19.00 6.76
N LYS A 6 -1.93 -19.47 7.30
CA LYS A 6 -0.60 -19.12 6.81
C LYS A 6 -0.61 -19.48 5.32
N THR A 7 -0.29 -18.53 4.45
CA THR A 7 -0.23 -18.79 3.01
C THR A 7 0.73 -19.94 2.76
N LYS A 8 0.20 -21.11 2.39
CA LYS A 8 0.93 -22.39 2.34
C LYS A 8 2.21 -22.37 1.48
N LEU A 9 2.33 -21.43 0.54
CA LEU A 9 3.51 -21.23 -0.30
C LEU A 9 4.20 -19.92 0.07
N SER A 10 4.91 -19.88 1.19
CA SER A 10 5.60 -18.67 1.65
C SER A 10 6.91 -18.92 2.39
N ILE A 11 7.86 -18.00 2.22
CA ILE A 11 9.20 -18.05 2.80
C ILE A 11 9.67 -16.66 3.26
N ALA A 12 10.39 -16.61 4.39
CA ALA A 12 11.28 -15.51 4.74
C ALA A 12 12.74 -15.99 4.73
N VAL A 13 13.66 -15.15 4.28
CA VAL A 13 15.09 -15.46 4.26
C VAL A 13 15.80 -14.53 5.24
N LEU A 14 16.19 -15.08 6.39
CA LEU A 14 16.83 -14.31 7.45
C LEU A 14 18.28 -13.97 7.07
N PRO A 15 18.82 -12.84 7.58
CA PRO A 15 20.21 -12.42 7.35
C PRO A 15 21.18 -13.54 7.65
N PHE A 16 22.00 -13.91 6.66
CA PHE A 16 23.01 -14.94 6.84
C PHE A 16 24.08 -14.44 7.82
N ILE A 17 24.38 -15.27 8.82
CA ILE A 17 25.31 -14.91 9.88
C ILE A 17 26.74 -14.96 9.35
N ASN A 18 27.49 -13.89 9.51
CA ASN A 18 28.91 -13.86 9.24
C ASN A 18 29.69 -14.56 10.36
N ILE A 19 30.32 -15.70 10.02
CA ILE A 19 31.15 -16.49 10.94
C ILE A 19 32.65 -16.42 10.57
N SER A 20 33.03 -15.38 9.83
CA SER A 20 34.42 -15.01 9.51
C SER A 20 35.07 -14.25 10.68
N ARG A 21 36.31 -13.78 10.53
CA ARG A 21 36.94 -12.93 11.56
C ARG A 21 36.14 -11.61 11.71
N ALA A 22 35.99 -11.14 12.95
CA ALA A 22 34.99 -10.14 13.32
C ALA A 22 35.06 -8.83 12.50
N GLY A 23 33.95 -8.49 11.83
CA GLY A 23 33.71 -7.21 11.15
C GLY A 23 34.04 -7.19 9.65
N GLU A 24 34.78 -8.16 9.13
CA GLU A 24 35.10 -8.24 7.70
C GLU A 24 33.94 -8.90 6.93
N HIS A 25 33.56 -8.34 5.79
CA HIS A 25 32.59 -8.91 4.83
C HIS A 25 31.12 -8.99 5.26
N GLU A 26 30.68 -8.18 6.23
CA GLU A 26 29.26 -8.13 6.62
C GLU A 26 28.33 -7.76 5.45
N TYR A 27 28.73 -6.75 4.67
CA TYR A 27 28.01 -6.32 3.45
C TYR A 27 27.84 -7.46 2.44
N PHE A 28 28.75 -8.43 2.42
CA PHE A 28 28.72 -9.55 1.50
C PHE A 28 27.72 -10.62 1.94
N CYS A 29 27.65 -10.91 3.24
CA CYS A 29 26.65 -11.81 3.82
C CYS A 29 25.24 -11.26 3.62
N ASP A 30 25.08 -9.95 3.83
CA ASP A 30 23.84 -9.23 3.56
C ASP A 30 23.49 -9.28 2.06
N GLY A 31 24.48 -9.13 1.19
CA GLY A 31 24.32 -9.27 -0.27
C GLY A 31 23.85 -10.66 -0.69
N ILE A 32 24.44 -11.75 -0.19
CA ILE A 32 23.98 -13.12 -0.48
C ILE A 32 22.51 -13.31 -0.05
N THR A 33 22.16 -12.81 1.12
CA THR A 33 20.79 -12.90 1.63
C THR A 33 19.81 -12.18 0.69
N GLU A 34 20.14 -10.95 0.28
CA GLU A 34 19.33 -10.15 -0.65
C GLU A 34 19.19 -10.80 -2.02
N GLU A 35 20.25 -11.43 -2.54
CA GLU A 35 20.19 -12.13 -3.82
C GLU A 35 19.33 -13.39 -3.77
N ILE A 36 19.38 -14.16 -2.68
CA ILE A 36 18.49 -15.32 -2.52
C ILE A 36 17.03 -14.85 -2.46
N ILE A 37 16.74 -13.76 -1.74
CA ILE A 37 15.39 -13.16 -1.73
C ILE A 37 14.96 -12.80 -3.15
N ASN A 38 15.80 -12.07 -3.89
CA ASN A 38 15.51 -11.66 -5.27
C ASN A 38 15.32 -12.84 -6.23
N ALA A 39 16.11 -13.90 -6.08
CA ALA A 39 16.03 -15.10 -6.89
C ALA A 39 14.72 -15.86 -6.65
N LEU A 40 14.36 -16.10 -5.38
CA LEU A 40 13.14 -16.81 -5.00
C LEU A 40 11.88 -16.00 -5.34
N SER A 41 11.96 -14.66 -5.28
CA SER A 41 10.90 -13.73 -5.66
C SER A 41 10.41 -13.91 -7.11
N LYS A 42 11.25 -14.43 -8.01
CA LYS A 42 10.89 -14.73 -9.40
C LYS A 42 9.97 -15.94 -9.55
N ILE A 43 9.86 -16.78 -8.51
CA ILE A 43 9.06 -18.01 -8.55
C ILE A 43 7.58 -17.63 -8.40
N ARG A 44 6.79 -17.90 -9.45
CA ARG A 44 5.36 -17.60 -9.44
C ARG A 44 4.67 -18.37 -8.32
N ARG A 45 3.79 -17.67 -7.59
CA ARG A 45 2.98 -18.19 -6.46
C ARG A 45 3.75 -18.44 -5.16
N LEU A 46 5.07 -18.29 -5.14
CA LEU A 46 5.83 -18.28 -3.90
C LEU A 46 5.80 -16.86 -3.31
N LYS A 47 5.22 -16.71 -2.12
CA LYS A 47 5.29 -15.45 -1.37
C LYS A 47 6.66 -15.37 -0.68
N VAL A 48 7.50 -14.45 -1.10
CA VAL A 48 8.81 -14.19 -0.48
C VAL A 48 8.74 -12.91 0.33
N ILE A 49 9.20 -12.92 1.58
CA ILE A 49 9.27 -11.72 2.40
C ILE A 49 10.46 -10.87 1.97
N SER A 50 10.25 -9.56 1.91
CA SER A 50 11.27 -8.61 1.48
C SER A 50 12.49 -8.65 2.40
N ARG A 51 13.59 -8.11 1.87
CA ARG A 51 14.82 -7.88 2.61
C ARG A 51 14.58 -7.05 3.87
N THR A 52 13.89 -5.92 3.78
CA THR A 52 13.70 -4.99 4.91
C THR A 52 13.04 -5.68 6.10
N SER A 53 11.96 -6.42 5.85
CA SER A 53 11.26 -7.16 6.91
C SER A 53 12.07 -8.34 7.45
N SER A 54 12.81 -9.04 6.60
CA SER A 54 13.65 -10.15 7.07
C SER A 54 14.83 -9.65 7.91
N PHE A 55 15.41 -8.52 7.54
CA PHE A 55 16.56 -7.92 8.21
C PHE A 55 16.22 -7.25 9.54
N TYR A 56 14.95 -6.96 9.81
CA TYR A 56 14.50 -6.57 11.14
C TYR A 56 15.00 -7.56 12.22
N TYR A 57 15.00 -8.85 11.92
CA TYR A 57 15.44 -9.91 12.84
C TYR A 57 16.97 -10.07 12.96
N LYS A 58 17.76 -9.24 12.28
CA LYS A 58 19.23 -9.21 12.48
C LYS A 58 19.59 -8.79 13.91
N ASP A 59 18.90 -7.76 14.39
CA ASP A 59 19.15 -7.15 15.70
C ASP A 59 18.06 -7.52 16.74
N HIS A 60 16.98 -8.16 16.31
CA HIS A 60 15.84 -8.54 17.16
C HIS A 60 15.78 -10.05 17.35
N LYS A 61 16.08 -10.50 18.57
CA LYS A 61 15.97 -11.93 18.92
C LYS A 61 14.51 -12.34 19.07
N ALA A 62 14.08 -13.32 18.29
CA ALA A 62 12.78 -13.96 18.38
C ALA A 62 12.93 -15.45 18.00
N SER A 63 12.01 -16.29 18.46
CA SER A 63 11.93 -17.69 18.01
C SER A 63 11.42 -17.77 16.57
N ILE A 64 11.77 -18.83 15.84
CA ILE A 64 11.28 -19.09 14.47
C ILE A 64 9.76 -19.05 14.37
N ARG A 65 9.05 -19.55 15.39
CA ARG A 65 7.59 -19.48 15.44
C ARG A 65 7.07 -18.04 15.54
N GLU A 66 7.70 -17.20 16.36
CA GLU A 66 7.34 -15.78 16.48
C GLU A 66 7.62 -15.03 15.18
N ILE A 67 8.79 -15.26 14.57
CA ILE A 67 9.15 -14.69 13.27
C ILE A 67 8.15 -15.10 12.19
N GLY A 68 7.84 -16.40 12.10
CA GLY A 68 6.89 -16.93 11.13
C GLY A 68 5.47 -16.39 11.29
N ASN A 69 5.05 -16.09 12.52
CA ASN A 69 3.76 -15.47 12.80
C ASN A 69 3.75 -13.98 12.43
N ALA A 70 4.80 -13.24 12.80
CA ALA A 70 4.92 -11.82 12.51
C ALA A 70 5.03 -11.54 10.99
N LEU A 71 5.80 -12.35 10.27
CA LEU A 71 5.96 -12.25 8.81
C LEU A 71 4.87 -12.98 8.03
N GLN A 72 4.03 -13.77 8.71
CA GLN A 72 2.99 -14.61 8.11
C GLN A 72 3.55 -15.52 7.01
N VAL A 73 4.55 -16.34 7.38
CA VAL A 73 5.21 -17.30 6.48
C VAL A 73 5.19 -18.72 7.01
N SER A 74 5.17 -19.70 6.11
CA SER A 74 5.23 -21.14 6.41
C SER A 74 6.65 -21.66 6.61
N VAL A 75 7.63 -21.06 5.92
CA VAL A 75 9.03 -21.51 5.94
C VAL A 75 9.96 -20.34 6.25
N ILE A 76 11.02 -20.62 6.99
CA ILE A 76 12.15 -19.72 7.18
C ILE A 76 13.42 -20.37 6.64
N LEU A 77 14.22 -19.58 5.91
CA LEU A 77 15.59 -19.91 5.54
C LEU A 77 16.54 -19.15 6.46
N GLU A 78 17.41 -19.90 7.14
CA GLU A 78 18.55 -19.36 7.87
C GLU A 78 19.85 -19.87 7.28
N GLY A 79 20.93 -19.13 7.48
CA GLY A 79 22.23 -19.56 7.01
C GLY A 79 23.39 -18.83 7.64
N SER A 80 24.59 -19.25 7.26
CA SER A 80 25.84 -18.62 7.65
C SER A 80 26.82 -18.60 6.51
N VAL A 81 27.69 -17.59 6.51
CA VAL A 81 28.74 -17.40 5.52
C VAL A 81 30.08 -17.30 6.23
N ARG A 82 31.07 -18.07 5.74
CA ARG A 82 32.47 -17.96 6.14
C ARG A 82 33.32 -17.68 4.92
N ILE A 83 34.17 -16.66 5.01
CA ILE A 83 35.18 -16.37 4.00
C ILE A 83 36.56 -16.57 4.63
N SER A 84 37.38 -17.40 4.01
CA SER A 84 38.79 -17.60 4.40
C SER A 84 39.61 -17.94 3.17
N ASP A 85 40.72 -17.23 2.96
CA ASP A 85 41.70 -17.52 1.91
C ASP A 85 41.09 -17.67 0.49
N GLY A 86 40.10 -16.83 0.16
CA GLY A 86 39.40 -16.84 -1.13
C GLY A 86 38.36 -17.96 -1.30
N MET A 87 38.16 -18.80 -0.27
CA MET A 87 37.10 -19.81 -0.20
C MET A 87 35.90 -19.27 0.57
N LEU A 88 34.73 -19.48 -0.01
CA LEU A 88 33.41 -19.14 0.50
C LEU A 88 32.72 -20.43 0.94
N ARG A 89 32.45 -20.56 2.24
CA ARG A 89 31.57 -21.60 2.79
C ARG A 89 30.21 -20.99 3.10
N ILE A 90 29.16 -21.51 2.46
CA ILE A 90 27.78 -21.14 2.73
C ILE A 90 27.10 -22.35 3.35
N SER A 91 26.45 -22.17 4.49
CA SER A 91 25.56 -23.16 5.10
C SER A 91 24.16 -22.59 5.15
N ALA A 92 23.16 -23.40 4.81
CA ALA A 92 21.76 -22.97 4.82
C ALA A 92 20.85 -24.08 5.37
N GLN A 93 19.75 -23.69 6.00
CA GLN A 93 18.71 -24.60 6.50
C GLN A 93 17.31 -24.04 6.27
N LEU A 94 16.36 -24.91 5.93
CA LEU A 94 14.94 -24.58 5.82
C LEU A 94 14.18 -25.15 7.01
N ILE A 95 13.40 -24.28 7.65
CA ILE A 95 12.72 -24.56 8.91
C ILE A 95 11.21 -24.32 8.75
N ASN A 96 10.40 -25.25 9.24
CA ASN A 96 8.95 -25.08 9.31
C ASN A 96 8.58 -24.18 10.51
N THR A 97 7.82 -23.12 10.25
CA THR A 97 7.47 -22.13 11.30
C THR A 97 6.37 -22.60 12.25
N GLU A 98 5.66 -23.68 11.95
CA GLU A 98 4.60 -24.21 12.81
C GLU A 98 5.17 -24.92 14.03
N ASP A 99 6.17 -25.77 13.83
CA ASP A 99 6.76 -26.63 14.86
C ASP A 99 8.25 -26.39 15.12
N ASP A 100 8.86 -25.41 14.44
CA ASP A 100 10.28 -25.07 14.57
C ASP A 100 11.20 -26.24 14.18
N SER A 101 10.74 -27.08 13.24
CA SER A 101 11.50 -28.24 12.77
C SER A 101 12.31 -27.90 11.50
N PRO A 102 13.64 -28.07 11.51
CA PRO A 102 14.43 -28.06 10.29
C PRO A 102 14.08 -29.30 9.45
N PHE A 103 13.72 -29.10 8.18
CA PHE A 103 13.42 -30.20 7.27
C PHE A 103 14.48 -30.41 6.20
N TRP A 104 15.37 -29.42 6.01
CA TRP A 104 16.50 -29.51 5.09
C TRP A 104 17.67 -28.64 5.57
N SER A 105 18.89 -29.10 5.33
CA SER A 105 20.12 -28.34 5.56
C SER A 105 21.22 -28.81 4.63
N ASP A 106 22.03 -27.89 4.11
CA ASP A 106 23.18 -28.23 3.27
C ASP A 106 24.32 -27.20 3.44
N SER A 107 25.49 -27.51 2.91
CA SER A 107 26.68 -26.66 2.96
C SER A 107 27.56 -26.80 1.73
N TRP A 108 27.99 -25.67 1.18
CA TRP A 108 28.79 -25.61 -0.04
C TRP A 108 30.08 -24.84 0.20
N ASP A 109 31.18 -25.44 -0.23
CA ASP A 109 32.49 -24.79 -0.34
C ASP A 109 32.73 -24.40 -1.79
N ARG A 110 32.94 -23.11 -2.05
CA ARG A 110 33.11 -22.56 -3.40
C ARG A 110 34.22 -21.51 -3.42
N ARG A 111 34.83 -21.30 -4.59
CA ARG A 111 35.74 -20.17 -4.81
C ARG A 111 34.94 -18.92 -5.19
N MET A 112 35.35 -17.77 -4.67
CA MET A 112 34.64 -16.50 -4.88
C MET A 112 34.63 -16.02 -6.36
N GLU A 113 35.48 -16.60 -7.20
CA GLU A 113 35.65 -16.26 -8.63
C GLU A 113 34.35 -16.41 -9.46
N ASN A 114 33.41 -17.26 -9.04
CA ASN A 114 32.15 -17.52 -9.77
C ASN A 114 30.90 -17.20 -8.94
N ILE A 115 30.89 -16.07 -8.21
CA ILE A 115 29.84 -15.75 -7.23
C ILE A 115 28.40 -15.85 -7.77
N PHE A 116 28.15 -15.38 -8.99
CA PHE A 116 26.81 -15.41 -9.57
C PHE A 116 26.32 -16.82 -9.91
N ASP A 117 27.22 -17.71 -10.34
CA ASP A 117 26.86 -19.11 -10.59
C ASP A 117 26.58 -19.84 -9.28
N ILE A 118 27.32 -19.49 -8.23
CA ILE A 118 27.11 -20.03 -6.88
C ILE A 118 25.76 -19.54 -6.33
N GLN A 119 25.42 -18.26 -6.51
CA GLN A 119 24.13 -17.70 -6.12
C GLN A 119 22.97 -18.38 -6.86
N ASP A 120 23.12 -18.61 -8.17
CA ASP A 120 22.11 -19.31 -8.98
C ASP A 120 21.94 -20.76 -8.54
N GLU A 121 23.05 -21.51 -8.41
CA GLU A 121 23.09 -22.90 -7.95
C GLU A 121 22.38 -23.04 -6.59
N ILE A 122 22.77 -22.23 -5.60
CA ILE A 122 22.21 -22.29 -4.25
C ILE A 122 20.72 -21.90 -4.27
N SER A 123 20.33 -20.87 -5.01
CA SER A 123 18.93 -20.44 -5.10
C SER A 123 18.05 -21.50 -5.75
N LEU A 124 18.52 -22.18 -6.80
CA LEU A 124 17.82 -23.29 -7.44
C LEU A 124 17.67 -24.49 -6.50
N LEU A 125 18.72 -24.86 -5.77
CA LEU A 125 18.67 -25.95 -4.78
C LEU A 125 17.65 -25.65 -3.68
N ILE A 126 17.64 -24.42 -3.15
CA ILE A 126 16.65 -23.98 -2.16
C ILE A 126 15.23 -24.04 -2.75
N ALA A 127 15.04 -23.54 -3.97
CA ALA A 127 13.74 -23.53 -4.64
C ALA A 127 13.21 -24.95 -4.86
N ASP A 128 14.06 -25.89 -5.26
CA ASP A 128 13.70 -27.30 -5.45
C ASP A 128 13.27 -27.95 -4.13
N GLN A 129 13.97 -27.68 -3.03
CA GLN A 129 13.61 -28.19 -1.70
C GLN A 129 12.28 -27.59 -1.20
N LEU A 130 12.03 -26.31 -1.48
CA LEU A 130 10.72 -25.69 -1.20
C LEU A 130 9.61 -26.34 -2.02
N ARG A 131 9.85 -26.69 -3.28
CA ARG A 131 8.89 -27.39 -4.14
C ARG A 131 8.56 -28.79 -3.63
N GLU A 132 9.56 -29.52 -3.14
CA GLU A 132 9.37 -30.83 -2.52
C GLU A 132 8.52 -30.75 -1.24
N HIS A 133 8.73 -29.71 -0.42
CA HIS A 133 8.04 -29.56 0.86
C HIS A 133 6.64 -28.92 0.75
N LEU A 134 6.50 -27.82 -0.01
CA LEU A 134 5.27 -27.00 -0.05
C LEU A 134 4.33 -27.38 -1.20
N GLY A 135 4.83 -28.16 -2.17
CA GLY A 135 4.10 -28.59 -3.35
C GLY A 135 4.54 -27.88 -4.62
N HIS A 136 3.89 -28.25 -5.73
CA HIS A 136 4.33 -27.87 -7.07
C HIS A 136 4.36 -26.35 -7.31
N MET A 137 5.50 -25.88 -7.80
CA MET A 137 5.79 -24.51 -8.23
C MET A 137 6.59 -24.56 -9.54
N ASP A 138 6.34 -23.60 -10.43
CA ASP A 138 7.09 -23.43 -11.67
C ASP A 138 8.41 -22.71 -11.36
N ILE A 139 9.53 -23.43 -11.47
CA ILE A 139 10.88 -22.91 -11.25
C ILE A 139 11.58 -22.87 -12.61
N SER A 140 12.16 -21.72 -12.94
CA SER A 140 12.99 -21.53 -14.13
C SER A 140 14.32 -22.28 -13.98
N ASP A 141 14.93 -22.71 -15.08
CA ASP A 141 16.28 -23.32 -15.08
C ASP A 141 17.38 -22.36 -14.57
N ARG A 142 17.05 -21.07 -14.45
CA ARG A 142 17.91 -20.01 -13.94
C ARG A 142 17.10 -18.98 -13.17
N LEU A 143 17.58 -18.59 -12.00
CA LEU A 143 16.96 -17.60 -11.13
C LEU A 143 17.81 -16.33 -10.96
N VAL A 144 19.12 -16.43 -11.08
CA VAL A 144 20.07 -15.32 -10.93
C VAL A 144 20.64 -14.93 -12.29
N GLU A 145 20.44 -13.67 -12.66
CA GLU A 145 21.10 -13.08 -13.82
C GLU A 145 22.45 -12.51 -13.39
N ARG A 146 23.42 -12.45 -14.30
CA ARG A 146 24.74 -11.87 -14.00
C ARG A 146 24.66 -10.35 -14.24
N PRO A 147 24.65 -9.50 -13.20
CA PRO A 147 24.54 -8.05 -13.36
C PRO A 147 25.82 -7.42 -13.93
N THR A 148 26.99 -8.07 -13.76
CA THR A 148 28.28 -7.58 -14.25
C THR A 148 29.27 -8.73 -14.43
N GLN A 149 30.33 -8.51 -15.22
CA GLN A 149 31.52 -9.38 -15.26
C GLN A 149 32.63 -8.92 -14.30
N ASN A 150 32.49 -7.74 -13.69
CA ASN A 150 33.47 -7.14 -12.79
C ASN A 150 33.05 -7.31 -11.32
N LEU A 151 33.65 -8.29 -10.64
CA LEU A 151 33.33 -8.59 -9.24
C LEU A 151 33.61 -7.42 -8.29
N ASN A 152 34.62 -6.59 -8.58
CA ASN A 152 34.90 -5.43 -7.75
C ASN A 152 33.81 -4.36 -7.89
N ALA A 153 33.27 -4.17 -9.09
CA ALA A 153 32.13 -3.27 -9.31
C ALA A 153 30.90 -3.76 -8.52
N TYR A 154 30.63 -5.07 -8.57
CA TYR A 154 29.53 -5.68 -7.80
C TYR A 154 29.74 -5.53 -6.28
N GLU A 155 30.97 -5.70 -5.79
CA GLU A 155 31.29 -5.50 -4.38
C GLU A 155 30.99 -4.07 -3.89
N TYR A 156 31.36 -3.07 -4.69
CA TYR A 156 31.06 -1.68 -4.40
C TYR A 156 29.57 -1.37 -4.50
N TYR A 157 28.85 -1.97 -5.46
CA TYR A 157 27.40 -1.89 -5.52
C TYR A 157 26.75 -2.42 -4.23
N LEU A 158 27.13 -3.60 -3.74
CA LEU A 158 26.61 -4.17 -2.49
C LEU A 158 26.90 -3.27 -1.29
N LYS A 159 28.10 -2.68 -1.21
CA LYS A 159 28.45 -1.68 -0.18
C LYS A 159 27.54 -0.45 -0.27
N GLY A 160 27.28 0.04 -1.47
CA GLY A 160 26.37 1.16 -1.69
C GLY A 160 24.96 0.86 -1.18
N ARG A 161 24.41 -0.31 -1.55
CA ARG A 161 23.10 -0.78 -1.08
C ARG A 161 23.04 -0.89 0.44
N PHE A 162 24.05 -1.48 1.06
CA PHE A 162 24.14 -1.62 2.51
C PHE A 162 24.03 -0.27 3.24
N HIS A 163 24.69 0.77 2.73
CA HIS A 163 24.62 2.11 3.31
C HIS A 163 23.30 2.82 2.99
N PHE A 164 22.82 2.75 1.76
CA PHE A 164 21.58 3.42 1.33
C PHE A 164 20.37 2.99 2.19
N LEU A 165 20.29 1.70 2.51
CA LEU A 165 19.17 1.13 3.27
C LEU A 165 19.08 1.59 4.73
N LYS A 166 20.04 2.40 5.22
CA LYS A 166 19.97 3.01 6.55
C LYS A 166 19.21 4.34 6.60
N TRP A 167 18.77 4.87 5.43
CA TRP A 167 17.81 5.97 5.33
C TRP A 167 18.17 7.23 6.14
N ASN A 168 19.45 7.61 6.11
CA ASN A 168 19.94 8.84 6.72
C ASN A 168 20.99 9.51 5.81
N PRO A 169 21.16 10.84 5.86
CA PRO A 169 22.01 11.57 4.92
C PRO A 169 23.50 11.19 5.01
N GLU A 170 23.99 10.80 6.18
CA GLU A 170 25.39 10.40 6.37
C GLU A 170 25.68 9.09 5.64
N ASP A 171 24.86 8.06 5.85
CA ASP A 171 25.03 6.78 5.16
C ASP A 171 24.69 6.87 3.67
N VAL A 172 23.68 7.66 3.26
CA VAL A 172 23.42 7.89 1.83
C VAL A 172 24.61 8.53 1.12
N SER A 173 25.36 9.42 1.78
CA SER A 173 26.61 9.95 1.22
C SER A 173 27.66 8.84 0.98
N LYS A 174 27.82 7.92 1.94
CA LYS A 174 28.70 6.74 1.78
C LYS A 174 28.20 5.81 0.67
N ALA A 175 26.89 5.70 0.51
CA ALA A 175 26.28 4.92 -0.56
C ALA A 175 26.64 5.47 -1.93
N ILE A 176 26.53 6.79 -2.13
CA ILE A 176 26.92 7.49 -3.36
C ILE A 176 28.40 7.21 -3.69
N GLU A 177 29.31 7.37 -2.72
CA GLU A 177 30.73 7.09 -2.95
C GLU A 177 31.01 5.66 -3.40
N ALA A 178 30.25 4.69 -2.87
CA ALA A 178 30.38 3.30 -3.25
C ALA A 178 29.79 3.04 -4.65
N PHE A 179 28.61 3.58 -4.96
CA PHE A 179 28.02 3.45 -6.30
C PHE A 179 28.85 4.14 -7.38
N ASP A 180 29.43 5.31 -7.11
CA ASP A 180 30.33 6.00 -8.04
C ASP A 180 31.56 5.13 -8.37
N LYS A 181 32.12 4.44 -7.37
CA LYS A 181 33.22 3.47 -7.60
C LYS A 181 32.76 2.26 -8.42
N ALA A 182 31.55 1.76 -8.18
CA ALA A 182 30.99 0.67 -8.96
C ALA A 182 30.83 1.05 -10.43
N VAL A 183 30.23 2.21 -10.72
CA VAL A 183 30.04 2.74 -12.08
C VAL A 183 31.38 3.04 -12.76
N ALA A 184 32.38 3.54 -12.03
CA ALA A 184 33.71 3.77 -12.58
C ALA A 184 34.43 2.46 -12.99
N MET A 185 34.06 1.33 -12.39
CA MET A 185 34.63 0.02 -12.68
C MET A 185 33.84 -0.75 -13.75
N ASP A 186 32.54 -0.52 -13.83
CA ASP A 186 31.64 -1.05 -14.86
C ASP A 186 30.49 -0.06 -15.08
N ASP A 187 30.57 0.71 -16.15
CA ASP A 187 29.57 1.72 -16.51
C ASP A 187 28.28 1.09 -17.06
N THR A 188 28.28 -0.22 -17.33
CA THR A 188 27.10 -0.97 -17.78
C THR A 188 26.32 -1.61 -16.63
N LEU A 189 26.79 -1.50 -15.38
CA LEU A 189 26.12 -2.01 -14.19
C LEU A 189 24.90 -1.15 -13.84
N ILE A 190 23.73 -1.54 -14.34
CA ILE A 190 22.46 -0.80 -14.25
C ILE A 190 22.09 -0.53 -12.78
N GLU A 191 22.27 -1.51 -11.91
CA GLU A 191 21.89 -1.43 -10.50
C GLU A 191 22.69 -0.36 -9.74
N ALA A 192 23.94 -0.11 -10.13
CA ALA A 192 24.75 0.95 -9.54
C ALA A 192 24.27 2.34 -9.98
N HIS A 193 23.91 2.51 -11.26
CA HIS A 193 23.27 3.75 -11.74
C HIS A 193 21.93 4.00 -11.04
N LEU A 194 21.10 2.97 -10.89
CA LEU A 194 19.83 3.11 -10.17
C LEU A 194 20.04 3.40 -8.67
N GLY A 195 21.09 2.84 -8.05
CA GLY A 195 21.49 3.17 -6.68
C GLY A 195 21.89 4.65 -6.50
N LEU A 196 22.57 5.24 -7.49
CA LEU A 196 22.83 6.69 -7.52
C LEU A 196 21.54 7.49 -7.66
N ALA A 197 20.64 7.08 -8.56
CA ALA A 197 19.34 7.73 -8.75
C ALA A 197 18.50 7.72 -7.47
N ASP A 198 18.40 6.57 -6.79
CA ASP A 198 17.76 6.40 -5.49
C ASP A 198 18.37 7.33 -4.44
N SER A 199 19.70 7.33 -4.33
CA SER A 199 20.42 8.12 -3.33
C SER A 199 20.20 9.63 -3.51
N TYR A 200 20.36 10.12 -4.74
CA TYR A 200 20.18 11.55 -5.03
C TYR A 200 18.71 11.98 -4.95
N SER A 201 17.77 11.15 -5.41
CA SER A 201 16.33 11.46 -5.29
C SER A 201 15.88 11.49 -3.83
N PHE A 202 16.36 10.56 -2.99
CA PHE A 202 16.13 10.59 -1.54
C PHE A 202 16.61 11.90 -0.92
N LEU A 203 17.86 12.31 -1.17
CA LEU A 203 18.40 13.57 -0.62
C LEU A 203 17.59 14.79 -1.08
N ALA A 204 17.10 14.79 -2.33
CA ALA A 204 16.28 15.86 -2.89
C ALA A 204 14.87 15.94 -2.27
N VAL A 205 14.24 14.79 -2.05
CA VAL A 205 12.88 14.69 -1.49
C VAL A 205 12.88 14.94 0.01
N ALA A 206 13.88 14.42 0.73
CA ALA A 206 14.02 14.59 2.16
C ALA A 206 14.60 15.97 2.56
N GLY A 207 15.04 16.78 1.60
CA GLY A 207 15.56 18.13 1.85
C GLY A 207 16.98 18.18 2.39
N PHE A 208 17.73 17.07 2.33
CA PHE A 208 19.12 16.99 2.80
C PHE A 208 20.15 17.53 1.79
N ALA A 209 19.73 17.81 0.55
CA ALA A 209 20.55 18.44 -0.47
C ALA A 209 19.70 19.36 -1.37
N PRO A 210 20.31 20.32 -2.09
CA PRO A 210 19.56 21.19 -2.99
C PRO A 210 18.80 20.36 -4.03
N ARG A 211 17.49 20.59 -4.10
CA ARG A 211 16.54 19.78 -4.87
C ARG A 211 16.93 19.66 -6.34
N GLU A 212 17.20 20.80 -6.99
CA GLU A 212 17.49 20.85 -8.42
C GLU A 212 18.77 20.11 -8.79
N THR A 213 19.87 20.36 -8.08
CA THR A 213 21.16 19.71 -8.37
C THR A 213 21.11 18.21 -8.09
N SER A 214 20.37 17.79 -7.07
CA SER A 214 20.20 16.39 -6.71
C SER A 214 19.34 15.65 -7.74
N TRP A 215 18.21 16.21 -8.16
CA TRP A 215 17.39 15.61 -9.23
C TRP A 215 18.12 15.57 -10.58
N ASN A 216 18.93 16.58 -10.92
CA ASN A 216 19.73 16.54 -12.15
C ASN A 216 20.69 15.35 -12.17
N LYS A 217 21.37 15.07 -11.05
CA LYS A 217 22.23 13.89 -10.92
C LYS A 217 21.44 12.57 -10.97
N ALA A 218 20.28 12.52 -10.32
CA ALA A 218 19.42 11.34 -10.39
C ALA A 218 18.96 11.07 -11.84
N ILE A 219 18.56 12.11 -12.58
CA ILE A 219 18.10 12.02 -13.97
C ILE A 219 19.23 11.56 -14.90
N GLU A 220 20.47 11.99 -14.67
CA GLU A 220 21.64 11.50 -15.42
C GLU A 220 21.77 9.97 -15.30
N SER A 221 21.75 9.44 -14.06
CA SER A 221 21.83 8.00 -13.83
C SER A 221 20.61 7.24 -14.36
N ILE A 222 19.39 7.81 -14.25
CA ILE A 222 18.17 7.25 -14.83
C ILE A 222 18.29 7.13 -16.35
N ASN A 223 18.82 8.16 -17.03
CA ASN A 223 18.99 8.14 -18.48
C ASN A 223 20.00 7.10 -18.93
N THR A 224 21.10 6.92 -18.18
CA THR A 224 22.08 5.86 -18.46
C THR A 224 21.46 4.48 -18.28
N ALA A 225 20.79 4.22 -17.15
CA ALA A 225 20.09 2.96 -16.91
C ALA A 225 19.03 2.67 -17.99
N LYS A 226 18.32 3.72 -18.46
CA LYS A 226 17.35 3.62 -19.57
C LYS A 226 17.99 3.29 -20.91
N ALA A 227 19.20 3.78 -21.18
CA ALA A 227 19.92 3.43 -22.40
C ALA A 227 20.39 1.97 -22.39
N LEU A 228 20.67 1.42 -21.21
CA LEU A 228 21.14 0.03 -21.02
C LEU A 228 19.98 -0.98 -21.07
N ASP A 229 18.92 -0.78 -20.28
CA ASP A 229 17.71 -1.62 -20.32
C ASP A 229 16.43 -0.80 -20.02
N PRO A 230 15.68 -0.38 -21.06
CA PRO A 230 14.40 0.32 -20.90
C PRO A 230 13.32 -0.51 -20.18
N GLY A 231 13.47 -1.84 -20.14
CA GLY A 231 12.52 -2.78 -19.56
C GLY A 231 12.74 -3.04 -18.08
N ASN A 232 13.81 -2.52 -17.46
CA ASN A 232 14.15 -2.81 -16.07
C ASN A 232 13.05 -2.32 -15.10
N ALA A 233 12.65 -3.17 -14.16
CA ALA A 233 11.56 -2.85 -13.23
C ALA A 233 11.90 -1.69 -12.28
N ASN A 234 13.12 -1.66 -11.74
CA ASN A 234 13.59 -0.60 -10.84
C ASN A 234 13.73 0.73 -11.60
N LEU A 235 14.26 0.71 -12.83
CA LEU A 235 14.24 1.88 -13.70
C LEU A 235 12.83 2.45 -13.89
N ASN A 236 11.83 1.60 -14.16
CA ASN A 236 10.45 2.06 -14.34
C ASN A 236 9.88 2.63 -13.03
N TYR A 237 10.28 2.14 -11.86
CA TYR A 237 9.92 2.76 -10.58
C TYR A 237 10.59 4.14 -10.39
N MET A 238 11.85 4.29 -10.78
CA MET A 238 12.56 5.57 -10.77
C MET A 238 11.96 6.60 -11.73
N LEU A 239 11.57 6.18 -12.94
CA LEU A 239 10.84 7.02 -13.89
C LEU A 239 9.48 7.48 -13.34
N ALA A 240 8.83 6.64 -12.53
CA ALA A 240 7.58 7.00 -11.87
C ALA A 240 7.80 8.10 -10.81
N ASN A 241 8.86 7.97 -10.02
CA ASN A 241 9.27 8.98 -9.03
C ASN A 241 9.67 10.30 -9.69
N GLN A 242 10.48 10.25 -10.76
CA GLN A 242 10.82 11.44 -11.56
C GLN A 242 9.55 12.11 -12.08
N ALA A 243 8.69 11.36 -12.77
CA ALA A 243 7.44 11.89 -13.32
C ALA A 243 6.57 12.57 -12.25
N PHE A 244 6.52 12.02 -11.04
CA PHE A 244 5.77 12.59 -9.93
C PHE A 244 6.43 13.84 -9.35
N PHE A 245 7.70 13.77 -8.97
CA PHE A 245 8.36 14.81 -8.18
C PHE A 245 8.94 15.96 -9.01
N THR A 246 9.34 15.72 -10.27
CA THR A 246 9.96 16.74 -11.13
C THR A 246 9.03 17.21 -12.25
N GLU A 247 8.31 16.30 -12.90
CA GLU A 247 7.43 16.65 -14.03
C GLU A 247 6.01 17.02 -13.58
N ALA A 248 5.66 16.73 -12.32
CA ALA A 248 4.30 16.83 -11.77
C ALA A 248 3.23 16.13 -12.65
N SER A 249 3.62 15.04 -13.30
CA SER A 249 2.75 14.27 -14.18
C SER A 249 2.24 13.01 -13.49
N PHE A 250 1.02 13.10 -12.94
CA PHE A 250 0.36 11.98 -12.29
C PHE A 250 0.15 10.78 -13.23
N SER A 251 -0.28 11.02 -14.48
CA SER A 251 -0.51 9.95 -15.46
C SER A 251 0.78 9.23 -15.86
N SER A 252 1.89 9.97 -16.05
CA SER A 252 3.20 9.38 -16.30
C SER A 252 3.67 8.56 -15.11
N ALA A 253 3.51 9.09 -13.88
CA ALA A 253 3.87 8.38 -12.65
C ALA A 253 3.12 7.05 -12.52
N MET A 254 1.79 7.06 -12.71
CA MET A 254 0.97 5.84 -12.71
C MET A 254 1.41 4.84 -13.79
N ASN A 255 1.66 5.31 -15.01
CA ASN A 255 2.05 4.44 -16.13
C ASN A 255 3.40 3.74 -15.87
N TYR A 256 4.40 4.49 -15.40
CA TYR A 256 5.71 3.92 -15.10
C TYR A 256 5.69 2.99 -13.88
N ALA A 257 4.92 3.34 -12.83
CA ALA A 257 4.72 2.45 -11.70
C ALA A 257 4.03 1.15 -12.11
N GLN A 258 3.03 1.21 -13.00
CA GLN A 258 2.40 0.00 -13.55
C GLN A 258 3.38 -0.84 -14.40
N LYS A 259 4.19 -0.22 -15.26
CA LYS A 259 5.22 -0.94 -16.04
C LYS A 259 6.24 -1.64 -15.14
N SER A 260 6.59 -1.02 -14.01
CA SER A 260 7.43 -1.64 -13.00
C SER A 260 6.81 -2.93 -12.47
N LEU A 261 5.52 -2.90 -12.11
CA LEU A 261 4.76 -4.06 -11.65
C LEU A 261 4.48 -5.11 -12.74
N ASP A 262 4.33 -4.70 -13.99
CA ASP A 262 4.17 -5.64 -15.12
C ASP A 262 5.45 -6.49 -15.32
N ARG A 263 6.61 -5.92 -14.96
CA ARG A 263 7.92 -6.59 -15.03
C ARG A 263 8.28 -7.36 -13.77
N LYS A 264 8.05 -6.77 -12.60
CA LYS A 264 8.28 -7.36 -11.30
C LYS A 264 7.01 -7.23 -10.44
N PRO A 265 6.06 -8.19 -10.55
CA PRO A 265 4.76 -8.11 -9.86
C PRO A 265 4.83 -8.10 -8.33
N ASP A 266 5.98 -8.45 -7.75
CA ASP A 266 6.20 -8.50 -6.31
C ASP A 266 7.03 -7.32 -5.78
N TYR A 267 7.25 -6.29 -6.60
CA TYR A 267 8.07 -5.16 -6.21
C TYR A 267 7.36 -4.27 -5.18
N ALA A 268 7.79 -4.36 -3.93
CA ALA A 268 7.12 -3.74 -2.78
C ALA A 268 7.02 -2.21 -2.92
N GLU A 269 8.09 -1.55 -3.35
CA GLU A 269 8.21 -0.10 -3.50
C GLU A 269 7.24 0.43 -4.57
N ALA A 270 7.12 -0.27 -5.70
CA ALA A 270 6.13 0.07 -6.72
C ALA A 270 4.68 -0.15 -6.23
N HIS A 271 4.43 -1.18 -5.41
CA HIS A 271 3.11 -1.37 -4.77
C HIS A 271 2.78 -0.26 -3.75
N GLN A 272 3.73 0.13 -2.91
CA GLN A 272 3.59 1.25 -1.98
C GLN A 272 3.25 2.54 -2.74
N PHE A 273 4.00 2.85 -3.80
CA PHE A 273 3.79 4.04 -4.60
C PHE A 273 2.45 4.00 -5.37
N MET A 274 2.03 2.85 -5.90
CA MET A 274 0.69 2.69 -6.48
C MET A 274 -0.43 2.88 -5.46
N SER A 275 -0.24 2.38 -4.23
CA SER A 275 -1.17 2.63 -3.13
C SER A 275 -1.32 4.13 -2.88
N PHE A 276 -0.20 4.83 -2.81
CA PHE A 276 -0.13 6.27 -2.62
C PHE A 276 -0.83 7.04 -3.75
N LEU A 277 -0.49 6.78 -5.02
CA LEU A 277 -1.11 7.45 -6.17
C LEU A 277 -2.63 7.26 -6.20
N TYR A 278 -3.11 6.04 -5.92
CA TYR A 278 -4.57 5.81 -5.82
C TYR A 278 -5.20 6.50 -4.61
N ALA A 279 -4.49 6.62 -3.48
CA ALA A 279 -4.98 7.37 -2.32
C ALA A 279 -5.08 8.88 -2.63
N LEU A 280 -4.07 9.45 -3.31
CA LEU A 280 -4.11 10.85 -3.77
C LEU A 280 -5.32 11.09 -4.67
N ARG A 281 -5.57 10.19 -5.62
CA ARG A 281 -6.72 10.33 -6.53
C ARG A 281 -8.08 10.09 -5.87
N GLY A 282 -8.12 9.45 -4.69
CA GLY A 282 -9.34 9.08 -3.98
C GLY A 282 -9.88 7.67 -4.32
N ASP A 283 -9.15 6.87 -5.10
CA ASP A 283 -9.48 5.50 -5.46
C ASP A 283 -9.13 4.50 -4.32
N MET A 284 -9.73 4.69 -3.15
CA MET A 284 -9.35 3.98 -1.90
C MET A 284 -9.40 2.45 -2.02
N LYS A 285 -10.29 1.90 -2.84
CA LYS A 285 -10.37 0.45 -3.07
C LYS A 285 -9.13 -0.09 -3.78
N LYS A 286 -8.64 0.61 -4.81
CA LYS A 286 -7.43 0.22 -5.54
C LYS A 286 -6.19 0.47 -4.66
N SER A 287 -6.16 1.62 -3.97
CA SER A 287 -5.11 1.94 -3.00
C SER A 287 -4.94 0.84 -1.96
N LYS A 288 -6.01 0.45 -1.27
CA LYS A 288 -6.01 -0.65 -0.28
C LYS A 288 -5.49 -1.96 -0.85
N LYS A 289 -5.82 -2.30 -2.10
CA LYS A 289 -5.34 -3.53 -2.74
C LYS A 289 -3.81 -3.54 -2.84
N HIS A 290 -3.21 -2.44 -3.31
CA HIS A 290 -1.75 -2.33 -3.41
C HIS A 290 -1.09 -2.26 -2.03
N LEU A 291 -1.69 -1.55 -1.06
CA LEU A 291 -1.20 -1.50 0.31
C LEU A 291 -1.16 -2.88 0.96
N LEU A 292 -2.24 -3.66 0.84
CA LEU A 292 -2.31 -5.01 1.41
C LEU A 292 -1.28 -5.94 0.77
N TYR A 293 -0.98 -5.73 -0.52
CA TYR A 293 0.12 -6.46 -1.18
C TYR A 293 1.46 -6.08 -0.57
N ALA A 294 1.80 -4.78 -0.52
CA ALA A 294 3.04 -4.30 0.08
C ALA A 294 3.22 -4.80 1.53
N ARG A 295 2.16 -4.73 2.35
CA ARG A 295 2.16 -5.29 3.71
C ARG A 295 2.35 -6.79 3.78
N SER A 296 1.88 -7.53 2.77
CA SER A 296 2.07 -8.97 2.75
C SER A 296 3.52 -9.36 2.47
N VAL A 297 4.25 -8.56 1.67
CA VAL A 297 5.63 -8.83 1.26
C VAL A 297 6.63 -8.16 2.21
N ASP A 298 6.33 -6.96 2.70
CA ASP A 298 7.22 -6.16 3.55
C ASP A 298 6.48 -5.57 4.78
N PRO A 299 5.99 -6.42 5.70
CA PRO A 299 5.17 -6.01 6.84
C PRO A 299 5.87 -5.14 7.88
N LEU A 300 7.19 -5.25 8.04
CA LEU A 300 7.96 -4.57 9.08
C LEU A 300 8.71 -3.33 8.57
N SER A 301 8.73 -3.08 7.26
CA SER A 301 9.29 -1.85 6.70
C SER A 301 8.60 -0.59 7.25
N GLN A 302 9.41 0.35 7.74
CA GLN A 302 8.94 1.66 8.18
C GLN A 302 8.20 2.42 7.07
N GLU A 303 8.67 2.28 5.82
CA GLU A 303 8.03 2.88 4.66
C GLU A 303 6.65 2.26 4.41
N THR A 304 6.53 0.93 4.44
CA THR A 304 5.22 0.26 4.31
C THR A 304 4.24 0.71 5.41
N LYS A 305 4.72 0.78 6.66
CA LYS A 305 3.92 1.28 7.80
C LYS A 305 3.51 2.74 7.60
N PHE A 306 4.39 3.59 7.07
CA PHE A 306 4.05 4.98 6.75
C PHE A 306 2.97 5.07 5.67
N TYR A 307 3.06 4.30 4.58
CA TYR A 307 2.02 4.27 3.55
C TYR A 307 0.68 3.73 4.07
N GLU A 308 0.69 2.83 5.06
CA GLU A 308 -0.52 2.44 5.79
C GLU A 308 -1.11 3.61 6.58
N ALA A 309 -0.29 4.31 7.37
CA ALA A 309 -0.72 5.50 8.11
C ALA A 309 -1.26 6.58 7.16
N TYR A 310 -0.60 6.81 6.02
CA TYR A 310 -1.04 7.77 5.02
C TYR A 310 -2.37 7.35 4.37
N TYR A 311 -2.54 6.07 4.02
CA TYR A 311 -3.82 5.54 3.54
C TYR A 311 -4.96 5.75 4.55
N LEU A 312 -4.70 5.48 5.84
CA LEU A 312 -5.67 5.67 6.92
C LEU A 312 -6.01 7.15 7.11
N TYR A 313 -5.02 8.03 7.06
CA TYR A 313 -5.18 9.49 7.10
C TYR A 313 -6.10 9.97 5.98
N ARG A 314 -5.80 9.56 4.74
CA ARG A 314 -6.61 9.90 3.55
C ARG A 314 -8.02 9.29 3.61
N SER A 315 -8.19 8.19 4.34
CA SER A 315 -9.47 7.53 4.57
C SER A 315 -10.23 8.07 5.80
N GLY A 316 -9.71 9.07 6.51
CA GLY A 316 -10.35 9.66 7.69
C GLY A 316 -10.27 8.85 8.99
N HIS A 317 -9.37 7.86 9.08
CA HIS A 317 -9.22 6.98 10.26
C HIS A 317 -8.10 7.47 11.20
N TYR A 318 -8.17 8.73 11.63
CA TYR A 318 -7.06 9.46 12.26
C TYR A 318 -6.53 8.89 13.58
N SER A 319 -7.37 8.29 14.41
CA SER A 319 -6.92 7.68 15.68
C SER A 319 -5.90 6.57 15.46
N GLN A 320 -6.14 5.69 14.48
CA GLN A 320 -5.22 4.61 14.10
C GLN A 320 -3.93 5.16 13.48
N VAL A 321 -4.00 6.33 12.82
CA VAL A 321 -2.83 6.98 12.23
C VAL A 321 -1.85 7.38 13.34
N ILE A 322 -2.32 8.02 14.41
CA ILE A 322 -1.46 8.49 15.50
C ILE A 322 -0.66 7.34 16.11
N ASP A 323 -1.32 6.20 16.40
CA ASP A 323 -0.65 5.03 16.97
C ASP A 323 0.50 4.52 16.08
N ILE A 324 0.32 4.51 14.75
CA ILE A 324 1.35 4.06 13.82
C ILE A 324 2.49 5.08 13.73
N LEU A 325 2.17 6.37 13.64
CA LEU A 325 3.17 7.42 13.51
C LEU A 325 4.05 7.54 14.76
N GLU A 326 3.49 7.35 15.95
CA GLU A 326 4.26 7.37 17.21
C GLU A 326 5.33 6.27 17.22
N VAL A 327 4.98 5.04 16.83
CA VAL A 327 5.95 3.93 16.69
C VAL A 327 7.05 4.26 15.66
N LEU A 328 6.68 4.88 14.54
CA LEU A 328 7.67 5.28 13.53
C LEU A 328 8.63 6.37 14.02
N LEU A 329 8.16 7.30 14.85
CA LEU A 329 8.99 8.34 15.45
C LEU A 329 9.88 7.82 16.58
N GLU A 330 9.44 6.79 17.32
CA GLU A 330 10.30 6.09 18.29
C GLU A 330 11.50 5.43 17.60
N GLU A 331 11.29 4.83 16.43
CA GLU A 331 12.36 4.21 15.63
C GLU A 331 13.23 5.24 14.88
N ASN A 332 12.62 6.28 14.31
CA ASN A 332 13.31 7.36 13.60
C ASN A 332 12.69 8.73 13.91
N PRO A 333 13.21 9.45 14.93
CA PRO A 333 12.70 10.76 15.34
C PRO A 333 12.83 11.86 14.28
N LYS A 334 13.63 11.63 13.22
CA LYS A 334 13.88 12.58 12.13
C LYS A 334 13.12 12.26 10.84
N ASN A 335 12.15 11.35 10.90
CA ASN A 335 11.35 10.99 9.74
C ASN A 335 10.38 12.13 9.37
N THR A 336 10.80 13.02 8.46
CA THR A 336 10.04 14.24 8.09
C THR A 336 8.62 13.94 7.59
N PRO A 337 8.36 12.99 6.67
CA PRO A 337 7.00 12.65 6.28
C PRO A 337 6.10 12.24 7.46
N VAL A 338 6.61 11.46 8.41
CA VAL A 338 5.87 11.04 9.62
C VAL A 338 5.56 12.24 10.52
N LEU A 339 6.51 13.17 10.70
CA LEU A 339 6.32 14.39 11.49
C LEU A 339 5.22 15.29 10.89
N ILE A 340 5.26 15.53 9.58
CA ILE A 340 4.28 16.37 8.89
C ILE A 340 2.88 15.75 8.94
N VAL A 341 2.75 14.45 8.64
CA VAL A 341 1.45 13.76 8.71
C VAL A 341 0.94 13.68 10.16
N SER A 342 1.81 13.66 11.16
CA SER A 342 1.41 13.75 12.58
C SER A 342 0.75 15.09 12.89
N VAL A 343 1.32 16.19 12.41
CA VAL A 343 0.73 17.54 12.56
C VAL A 343 -0.62 17.60 11.83
N TYR A 344 -0.69 17.15 10.57
CA TYR A 344 -1.94 17.12 9.79
C TYR A 344 -3.04 16.31 10.49
N THR A 345 -2.69 15.13 11.00
CA THR A 345 -3.63 14.25 11.70
C THR A 345 -4.16 14.92 12.98
N ARG A 346 -3.32 15.63 13.73
CA ARG A 346 -3.72 16.39 14.92
C ARG A 346 -4.63 17.58 14.57
N ILE A 347 -4.39 18.26 13.45
CA ILE A 347 -5.29 19.31 12.93
C ILE A 347 -6.67 18.71 12.62
N LYS A 348 -6.72 17.56 11.93
CA LYS A 348 -7.99 16.89 11.58
C LYS A 348 -8.76 16.37 12.79
N GLU A 349 -8.06 15.90 13.82
CA GLU A 349 -8.65 15.52 15.12
C GLU A 349 -8.98 16.74 16.01
N ARG A 350 -8.74 17.98 15.53
CA ARG A 350 -8.94 19.24 16.27
C ARG A 350 -8.14 19.31 17.57
N GLN A 351 -6.99 18.64 17.63
CA GLN A 351 -6.04 18.70 18.74
C GLN A 351 -5.03 19.83 18.48
N PHE A 352 -5.50 21.07 18.41
CA PHE A 352 -4.69 22.20 17.92
C PHE A 352 -3.48 22.51 18.81
N GLU A 353 -3.62 22.46 20.13
CA GLU A 353 -2.51 22.68 21.06
C GLU A 353 -1.42 21.63 20.87
N LYS A 354 -1.81 20.35 20.71
CA LYS A 354 -0.87 19.27 20.41
C LYS A 354 -0.26 19.39 19.03
N ALA A 355 -0.99 19.91 18.03
CA ALA A 355 -0.46 20.15 16.70
C ALA A 355 0.66 21.22 16.76
N ILE A 356 0.46 22.29 17.53
CA ILE A 356 1.48 23.33 17.77
C ILE A 356 2.66 22.75 18.53
N GLU A 357 2.43 22.01 19.62
CA GLU A 357 3.52 21.36 20.38
C GLU A 357 4.33 20.42 19.49
N THR A 358 3.66 19.59 18.69
CA THR A 358 4.32 18.67 17.76
C THR A 358 5.17 19.45 16.74
N LEU A 359 4.64 20.54 16.18
CA LEU A 359 5.35 21.41 15.25
C LEU A 359 6.57 22.09 15.88
N ASP A 360 6.42 22.62 17.09
CA ASP A 360 7.49 23.33 17.82
C ASP A 360 8.66 22.39 18.22
N LEU A 361 8.39 21.08 18.31
CA LEU A 361 9.39 20.04 18.59
C LEU A 361 10.15 19.56 17.35
N ILE A 362 9.70 19.90 16.13
CA ILE A 362 10.39 19.52 14.90
C ILE A 362 11.72 20.28 14.82
N PRO A 363 12.88 19.59 14.68
CA PRO A 363 14.15 20.26 14.46
C PRO A 363 14.12 21.19 13.24
N ARG A 364 14.63 22.42 13.38
CA ARG A 364 14.57 23.44 12.33
C ARG A 364 15.25 23.02 11.03
N GLU A 365 16.23 22.14 11.09
CA GLU A 365 16.90 21.60 9.91
C GLU A 365 16.03 20.64 9.08
N LEU A 366 14.91 20.16 9.64
CA LEU A 366 13.97 19.25 8.97
C LEU A 366 12.73 19.97 8.42
N LEU A 367 12.59 21.27 8.65
CA LEU A 367 11.41 22.05 8.27
C LEU A 367 11.84 23.32 7.52
N THR A 368 11.26 23.54 6.34
CA THR A 368 11.49 24.80 5.61
C THR A 368 10.68 25.94 6.25
N PRO A 369 11.17 27.20 6.19
CA PRO A 369 10.43 28.33 6.75
C PRO A 369 8.99 28.46 6.20
N ASP A 370 8.80 28.18 4.91
CA ASP A 370 7.50 28.24 4.24
C ASP A 370 6.55 27.14 4.74
N GLU A 371 7.08 25.94 5.02
CA GLU A 371 6.30 24.83 5.56
C GLU A 371 5.87 25.08 7.01
N GLU A 372 6.77 25.64 7.83
CA GLU A 372 6.44 26.07 9.19
C GLU A 372 5.33 27.13 9.19
N LEU A 373 5.50 28.19 8.38
CA LEU A 373 4.52 29.27 8.28
C LEU A 373 3.16 28.73 7.81
N GLY A 374 3.16 27.89 6.79
CA GLY A 374 1.96 27.27 6.23
C GLY A 374 1.20 26.42 7.25
N LEU A 375 1.91 25.59 8.01
CA LEU A 375 1.33 24.78 9.08
C LEU A 375 0.72 25.64 10.20
N ARG A 376 1.43 26.68 10.66
CA ARG A 376 0.91 27.61 11.67
C ARG A 376 -0.34 28.35 11.17
N CYS A 377 -0.34 28.81 9.93
CA CYS A 377 -1.53 29.40 9.29
C CYS A 377 -2.70 28.41 9.34
N LEU A 378 -2.50 27.19 8.87
CA LEU A 378 -3.55 26.18 8.76
C LEU A 378 -4.13 25.82 10.13
N ILE A 379 -3.30 25.67 11.16
CA ILE A 379 -3.75 25.48 12.54
C ILE A 379 -4.63 26.65 12.99
N SER A 380 -4.17 27.90 12.79
CA SER A 380 -4.89 29.10 13.24
C SER A 380 -6.27 29.23 12.58
N VAL A 381 -6.35 29.00 11.26
CA VAL A 381 -7.60 29.09 10.50
C VAL A 381 -8.55 27.96 10.89
N THR A 382 -8.07 26.72 10.98
CA THR A 382 -8.90 25.55 11.32
C THR A 382 -9.42 25.62 12.77
N ALA A 383 -8.65 26.23 13.68
CA ALA A 383 -9.08 26.49 15.05
C ALA A 383 -10.17 27.58 15.17
N GLY A 384 -10.47 28.31 14.09
CA GLY A 384 -11.41 29.43 14.10
C GLY A 384 -10.82 30.74 14.64
N HIS A 385 -9.49 30.83 14.74
CA HIS A 385 -8.75 32.00 15.19
C HIS A 385 -7.71 32.40 14.13
N PRO A 386 -8.14 32.76 12.90
CA PRO A 386 -7.22 33.08 11.82
C PRO A 386 -6.35 34.27 12.21
N ASP A 387 -5.02 34.12 12.08
CA ASP A 387 -4.07 35.22 12.28
C ASP A 387 -3.84 35.95 10.94
N PRO A 388 -4.29 37.21 10.80
CA PRO A 388 -4.12 37.96 9.55
C PRO A 388 -2.66 38.21 9.18
N ALA A 389 -1.75 38.29 10.16
CA ALA A 389 -0.33 38.49 9.89
C ALA A 389 0.28 37.25 9.25
N LEU A 390 0.02 36.07 9.83
CA LEU A 390 0.50 34.81 9.27
C LEU A 390 -0.02 34.58 7.84
N ILE A 391 -1.31 34.83 7.61
CA ILE A 391 -1.92 34.70 6.27
C ILE A 391 -1.28 35.67 5.28
N SER A 392 -1.08 36.93 5.67
CA SER A 392 -0.43 37.94 4.82
C SER A 392 1.00 37.54 4.48
N ASP A 393 1.77 37.03 5.44
CA ASP A 393 3.14 36.58 5.22
C ASP A 393 3.17 35.38 4.25
N LEU A 394 2.24 34.44 4.40
CA LEU A 394 2.10 33.29 3.50
C LEU A 394 1.71 33.72 2.08
N GLU A 395 0.81 34.70 1.94
CA GLU A 395 0.44 35.31 0.66
C GLU A 395 1.63 36.00 -0.01
N VAL A 396 2.51 36.65 0.77
CA VAL A 396 3.73 37.28 0.25
C VAL A 396 4.73 36.24 -0.23
N GLN A 397 4.98 35.19 0.55
CA GLN A 397 5.87 34.09 0.14
C GLN A 397 5.38 33.37 -1.12
N ALA A 398 4.07 33.11 -1.21
CA ALA A 398 3.44 32.48 -2.37
C ALA A 398 3.38 33.38 -3.63
N ARG A 399 4.07 34.53 -3.65
CA ARG A 399 4.34 35.31 -4.87
C ARG A 399 5.60 34.84 -5.58
N GLU A 400 6.53 34.21 -4.86
CA GLU A 400 7.74 33.65 -5.46
C GLU A 400 7.40 32.38 -6.23
N SER A 401 7.81 32.29 -7.50
CA SER A 401 7.42 31.18 -8.39
C SER A 401 7.92 29.80 -7.94
N ASN A 402 8.98 29.76 -7.14
CA ASN A 402 9.60 28.54 -6.59
C ASN A 402 9.18 28.20 -5.15
N ALA A 403 8.31 29.01 -4.51
CA ALA A 403 7.84 28.77 -3.14
C ALA A 403 6.75 27.69 -3.10
N HIS A 404 7.08 26.46 -3.52
CA HIS A 404 6.12 25.37 -3.70
C HIS A 404 5.33 25.04 -2.43
N HIS A 405 5.97 25.02 -1.25
CA HIS A 405 5.28 24.80 0.03
C HIS A 405 4.29 25.92 0.34
N ALA A 406 4.69 27.18 0.19
CA ALA A 406 3.83 28.33 0.43
C ALA A 406 2.54 28.28 -0.41
N HIS A 407 2.65 27.92 -1.70
CA HIS A 407 1.48 27.76 -2.57
C HIS A 407 0.52 26.66 -2.07
N ALA A 408 1.03 25.50 -1.66
CA ALA A 408 0.19 24.39 -1.21
C ALA A 408 -0.56 24.71 0.07
N TYR A 409 0.12 25.32 1.05
CA TYR A 409 -0.52 25.76 2.29
C TYR A 409 -1.49 26.91 2.05
N LEU A 410 -1.18 27.86 1.16
CA LEU A 410 -2.11 28.93 0.83
C LEU A 410 -3.40 28.39 0.20
N PHE A 411 -3.30 27.39 -0.68
CA PHE A 411 -4.45 26.68 -1.22
C PHE A 411 -5.31 26.04 -0.12
N MET A 412 -4.69 25.27 0.80
CA MET A 412 -5.40 24.63 1.90
C MET A 412 -6.06 25.66 2.85
N VAL A 413 -5.34 26.74 3.17
CA VAL A 413 -5.84 27.85 3.99
C VAL A 413 -7.03 28.53 3.34
N TYR A 414 -6.96 28.89 2.06
CA TYR A 414 -8.11 29.50 1.36
C TYR A 414 -9.30 28.56 1.25
N SER A 415 -9.07 27.27 0.98
CA SER A 415 -10.12 26.26 1.05
C SER A 415 -10.78 26.23 2.43
N GLU A 416 -10.00 26.21 3.51
CA GLU A 416 -10.53 26.19 4.87
C GLU A 416 -11.28 27.49 5.23
N MET A 417 -10.88 28.63 4.69
CA MET A 417 -11.59 29.92 4.84
C MET A 417 -12.88 30.03 4.00
N GLY A 418 -13.12 29.09 3.06
CA GLY A 418 -14.20 29.18 2.09
C GLY A 418 -13.95 30.20 0.96
N LYS A 419 -12.69 30.62 0.77
CA LYS A 419 -12.23 31.52 -0.30
C LYS A 419 -11.94 30.71 -1.56
N ASN A 420 -12.98 30.11 -2.14
CA ASN A 420 -12.81 29.14 -3.22
C ASN A 420 -12.19 29.76 -4.48
N ASP A 421 -12.56 30.99 -4.85
CA ASP A 421 -12.03 31.65 -6.04
C ASP A 421 -10.52 31.90 -5.92
N GLU A 422 -10.08 32.37 -4.75
CA GLU A 422 -8.66 32.53 -4.45
C GLU A 422 -7.93 31.19 -4.38
N ALA A 423 -8.55 30.14 -3.84
CA ALA A 423 -7.98 28.80 -3.81
C ALA A 423 -7.75 28.26 -5.24
N TYR A 424 -8.73 28.39 -6.15
CA TYR A 424 -8.56 27.98 -7.56
C TYR A 424 -7.52 28.84 -8.29
N ALA A 425 -7.42 30.14 -8.00
CA ALA A 425 -6.36 30.98 -8.54
C ALA A 425 -4.95 30.54 -8.09
N VAL A 426 -4.81 29.97 -6.89
CA VAL A 426 -3.56 29.33 -6.47
C VAL A 426 -3.31 28.06 -7.29
N LEU A 427 -4.32 27.21 -7.51
CA LEU A 427 -4.18 25.99 -8.31
C LEU A 427 -3.77 26.27 -9.76
N ASP A 428 -4.35 27.29 -10.40
CA ASP A 428 -4.00 27.64 -11.78
C ASP A 428 -2.53 28.07 -11.90
N ARG A 429 -2.00 28.83 -10.93
CA ARG A 429 -0.56 29.14 -10.86
C ARG A 429 0.31 27.90 -10.65
N LEU A 430 -0.15 26.96 -9.81
CA LEU A 430 0.57 25.70 -9.58
C LEU A 430 0.63 24.80 -10.83
N PHE A 431 -0.40 24.83 -11.68
CA PHE A 431 -0.37 24.17 -12.99
C PHE A 431 0.68 24.77 -13.92
N GLU A 432 0.77 26.11 -13.99
CA GLU A 432 1.76 26.80 -14.82
C GLU A 432 3.21 26.49 -14.39
N ASN A 433 3.43 26.32 -13.09
CA ASN A 433 4.75 26.06 -12.52
C ASN A 433 5.13 24.56 -12.43
N HIS A 434 4.30 23.65 -12.96
CA HIS A 434 4.53 22.19 -12.92
C HIS A 434 4.92 21.67 -11.52
N SER A 435 4.26 22.15 -10.47
CA SER A 435 4.66 21.83 -9.10
C SER A 435 4.06 20.50 -8.63
N SER A 436 4.91 19.57 -8.20
CA SER A 436 4.47 18.27 -7.67
C SER A 436 3.70 18.36 -6.35
N ILE A 437 3.82 19.48 -5.63
CA ILE A 437 3.04 19.74 -4.41
C ILE A 437 1.53 19.83 -4.68
N LEU A 438 1.14 20.18 -5.92
CA LEU A 438 -0.24 20.19 -6.39
C LEU A 438 -0.86 18.79 -6.27
N LEU A 439 -0.10 17.76 -6.66
CA LEU A 439 -0.54 16.37 -6.62
C LEU A 439 -0.81 15.91 -5.18
N LEU A 440 -0.04 16.44 -4.22
CA LEU A 440 -0.14 16.11 -2.80
C LEU A 440 -1.32 16.82 -2.13
N GLY A 441 -1.40 18.15 -2.29
CA GLY A 441 -2.31 19.01 -1.53
C GLY A 441 -3.75 19.08 -2.06
N PHE A 442 -3.98 18.93 -3.37
CA PHE A 442 -5.29 19.22 -3.99
C PHE A 442 -6.46 18.44 -3.36
N SER A 443 -6.25 17.16 -3.08
CA SER A 443 -7.26 16.24 -2.54
C SER A 443 -7.02 15.88 -1.07
N ASP A 444 -6.18 16.64 -0.39
CA ASP A 444 -5.87 16.41 1.02
C ASP A 444 -7.12 16.65 1.89
N PRO A 445 -7.38 15.82 2.93
CA PRO A 445 -8.47 16.06 3.88
C PRO A 445 -8.46 17.44 4.55
N LEU A 446 -7.33 18.14 4.59
CA LEU A 446 -7.24 19.52 5.08
C LEU A 446 -7.86 20.55 4.11
N ALA A 447 -8.07 20.18 2.84
CA ALA A 447 -8.76 21.00 1.84
C ALA A 447 -10.22 20.55 1.62
N GLU A 448 -10.84 19.78 2.53
CA GLU A 448 -12.13 19.13 2.27
C GLU A 448 -13.30 20.08 1.97
N LYS A 449 -13.22 21.36 2.38
CA LYS A 449 -14.27 22.34 2.11
C LYS A 449 -14.43 22.64 0.62
N ILE A 450 -13.34 22.62 -0.14
CA ILE A 450 -13.38 22.87 -1.60
C ILE A 450 -14.02 21.72 -2.38
N PHE A 451 -14.14 20.52 -1.79
CA PHE A 451 -14.70 19.34 -2.46
C PHE A 451 -16.19 19.50 -2.81
N LYS A 452 -16.86 20.50 -2.23
CA LYS A 452 -18.28 20.82 -2.47
C LYS A 452 -18.47 21.87 -3.57
N ASP A 453 -17.40 22.48 -4.07
CA ASP A 453 -17.48 23.46 -5.15
C ASP A 453 -17.70 22.76 -6.49
N ASP A 454 -18.56 23.32 -7.35
CA ASP A 454 -18.93 22.71 -8.64
C ASP A 454 -17.72 22.53 -9.58
N ARG A 455 -16.65 23.32 -9.40
CA ARG A 455 -15.40 23.21 -10.19
C ARG A 455 -14.52 22.05 -9.78
N TYR A 456 -14.76 21.42 -8.61
CA TYR A 456 -13.86 20.41 -8.05
C TYR A 456 -13.60 19.25 -9.01
N ASP A 457 -14.64 18.69 -9.62
CA ASP A 457 -14.51 17.53 -10.52
C ASP A 457 -13.67 17.82 -11.77
N GLU A 458 -13.72 19.06 -12.27
CA GLU A 458 -12.91 19.52 -13.40
C GLU A 458 -11.43 19.56 -13.00
N TYR A 459 -11.11 20.25 -11.89
CA TYR A 459 -9.74 20.35 -11.39
C TYR A 459 -9.21 18.98 -10.96
N HIS A 460 -10.02 18.13 -10.34
CA HIS A 460 -9.65 16.75 -10.00
C HIS A 460 -9.24 15.97 -11.23
N SER A 461 -10.00 16.07 -12.32
CA SER A 461 -9.68 15.42 -13.60
C SER A 461 -8.41 16.00 -14.25
N ARG A 462 -8.08 17.28 -14.00
CA ARG A 462 -6.83 17.93 -14.46
C ARG A 462 -5.61 17.52 -13.63
N VAL A 463 -5.75 17.41 -12.30
CA VAL A 463 -4.66 17.03 -11.38
C VAL A 463 -4.37 15.53 -11.45
N TYR A 464 -5.41 14.70 -11.51
CA TYR A 464 -5.32 13.24 -11.55
C TYR A 464 -5.93 12.68 -12.83
N PRO A 465 -5.37 13.03 -14.01
CA PRO A 465 -5.84 12.48 -15.26
C PRO A 465 -5.68 10.97 -15.26
N LEU A 466 -6.65 10.29 -15.87
CA LEU A 466 -6.55 8.85 -16.07
C LEU A 466 -5.39 8.53 -17.01
N ALA A 467 -4.67 7.45 -16.74
CA ALA A 467 -3.71 6.91 -17.68
C ALA A 467 -4.43 6.52 -19.00
N ASN A 468 -3.77 6.71 -20.15
CA ASN A 468 -4.30 6.25 -21.44
C ASN A 468 -4.65 4.76 -21.36
N GLY A 469 -5.95 4.43 -21.37
CA GLY A 469 -6.47 3.07 -21.23
C GLY A 469 -7.23 2.79 -19.93
N GLU A 470 -7.04 3.59 -18.87
CA GLU A 470 -8.05 3.70 -17.83
C GLU A 470 -9.11 4.68 -18.34
N THR A 471 -10.27 4.19 -18.75
CA THR A 471 -11.45 5.07 -18.80
C THR A 471 -11.75 5.52 -17.37
N LYS A 472 -12.38 6.70 -17.18
CA LYS A 472 -13.11 6.98 -15.92
C LYS A 472 -13.85 5.69 -15.60
N PRO A 473 -14.02 5.28 -14.34
CA PRO A 473 -15.19 4.45 -14.08
C PRO A 473 -16.37 5.30 -14.54
N GLN A 474 -16.76 5.12 -15.82
CA GLN A 474 -18.14 5.18 -16.20
C GLN A 474 -18.80 4.39 -15.08
N LYS A 475 -19.76 4.99 -14.40
CA LYS A 475 -20.85 4.20 -13.83
C LYS A 475 -21.18 3.21 -14.93
N SER A 476 -20.73 1.96 -14.81
CA SER A 476 -20.67 1.03 -15.92
C SER A 476 -22.11 0.71 -16.24
N SER A 477 -22.67 1.44 -17.21
CA SER A 477 -23.94 1.14 -17.81
C SER A 477 -23.80 0.06 -18.88
N GLU A 478 -22.60 -0.53 -19.03
CA GLU A 478 -22.47 -1.80 -19.73
C GLU A 478 -22.93 -2.93 -18.81
N PRO A 479 -23.99 -3.65 -19.20
CA PRO A 479 -24.50 -4.75 -18.41
C PRO A 479 -23.44 -5.83 -18.22
N ILE A 480 -23.20 -6.24 -16.97
CA ILE A 480 -22.37 -7.44 -16.64
C ILE A 480 -22.98 -8.70 -17.30
N LEU A 481 -24.26 -8.65 -17.67
CA LEU A 481 -25.02 -9.71 -18.32
C LEU A 481 -25.85 -9.11 -19.46
N ASP A 482 -25.87 -9.75 -20.62
CA ASP A 482 -26.84 -9.42 -21.67
C ASP A 482 -28.29 -9.58 -21.15
N GLU A 483 -29.24 -8.88 -21.76
CA GLU A 483 -30.64 -8.84 -21.30
C GLU A 483 -31.28 -10.24 -21.24
N ARG A 484 -30.89 -11.16 -22.13
CA ARG A 484 -31.42 -12.53 -22.16
C ARG A 484 -30.87 -13.34 -20.98
N THR A 485 -29.59 -13.22 -20.67
CA THR A 485 -28.97 -13.89 -19.52
C THR A 485 -29.50 -13.32 -18.20
N ALA A 486 -29.68 -12.00 -18.10
CA ALA A 486 -30.25 -11.34 -16.94
C ALA A 486 -31.67 -11.85 -16.64
N ARG A 487 -32.56 -11.89 -17.64
CA ARG A 487 -33.93 -12.43 -17.50
C ARG A 487 -33.92 -13.89 -17.04
N ARG A 488 -33.02 -14.72 -17.58
CA ARG A 488 -32.88 -16.13 -17.16
C ARG A 488 -32.47 -16.25 -15.69
N PHE A 489 -31.59 -15.38 -15.20
CA PHE A 489 -31.16 -15.41 -13.80
C PHE A 489 -32.24 -14.90 -12.84
N VAL A 490 -33.01 -13.86 -13.23
CA VAL A 490 -34.20 -13.43 -12.46
C VAL A 490 -35.21 -14.57 -12.36
N GLN A 491 -35.48 -15.27 -13.46
CA GLN A 491 -36.38 -16.41 -13.45
C GLN A 491 -35.90 -17.53 -12.52
N LYS A 492 -34.63 -17.96 -12.67
CA LYS A 492 -34.04 -18.98 -11.79
C LYS A 492 -34.09 -18.59 -10.31
N LEU A 493 -33.79 -17.33 -10.00
CA LEU A 493 -33.85 -16.82 -8.64
C LEU A 493 -35.29 -16.91 -8.10
N ASN A 494 -36.29 -16.43 -8.84
CA ASN A 494 -37.68 -16.45 -8.41
C ASN A 494 -38.22 -17.88 -8.23
N GLU A 495 -37.90 -18.78 -9.16
CA GLU A 495 -38.25 -20.21 -9.05
C GLU A 495 -37.66 -20.83 -7.78
N TYR A 496 -36.38 -20.55 -7.50
CA TYR A 496 -35.72 -21.07 -6.30
C TYR A 496 -36.28 -20.47 -5.00
N ILE A 497 -36.55 -19.16 -4.97
CA ILE A 497 -37.15 -18.50 -3.80
C ILE A 497 -38.52 -19.10 -3.47
N LEU A 498 -39.34 -19.39 -4.49
CA LEU A 498 -40.67 -19.96 -4.31
C LEU A 498 -40.64 -21.44 -3.89
N ALA A 499 -39.65 -22.20 -4.36
CA ALA A 499 -39.55 -23.63 -4.09
C ALA A 499 -38.92 -23.93 -2.72
N GLU A 500 -37.83 -23.26 -2.36
CA GLU A 500 -36.97 -23.66 -1.23
C GLU A 500 -37.02 -22.67 -0.05
N GLU A 501 -37.70 -21.54 -0.21
CA GLU A 501 -37.82 -20.48 0.81
C GLU A 501 -36.50 -20.16 1.56
N PRO A 502 -35.37 -19.96 0.86
CA PRO A 502 -34.05 -19.87 1.48
C PRO A 502 -33.89 -18.64 2.39
N TYR A 503 -34.82 -17.68 2.31
CA TYR A 503 -34.88 -16.51 3.17
C TYR A 503 -35.22 -16.88 4.63
N LEU A 504 -35.80 -18.06 4.89
CA LEU A 504 -36.04 -18.56 6.25
C LEU A 504 -34.73 -18.99 6.96
N ASN A 505 -33.67 -19.29 6.21
CA ASN A 505 -32.36 -19.60 6.79
C ASN A 505 -31.71 -18.31 7.34
N PRO A 506 -31.46 -18.19 8.66
CA PRO A 506 -30.86 -16.98 9.24
C PRO A 506 -29.42 -16.73 8.79
N SER A 507 -28.74 -17.77 8.33
CA SER A 507 -27.35 -17.75 7.85
C SER A 507 -27.22 -17.59 6.33
N ILE A 508 -28.32 -17.36 5.61
CA ILE A 508 -28.27 -17.17 4.15
C ILE A 508 -27.36 -15.99 3.78
N THR A 509 -26.48 -16.21 2.81
CA THR A 509 -25.60 -15.17 2.25
C THR A 509 -25.77 -15.09 0.75
N LEU A 510 -25.35 -13.97 0.15
CA LEU A 510 -25.33 -13.81 -1.31
C LEU A 510 -24.57 -14.94 -2.00
N ARG A 511 -23.44 -15.37 -1.41
CA ARG A 511 -22.62 -16.45 -1.98
C ARG A 511 -23.36 -17.79 -1.96
N LEU A 512 -23.98 -18.13 -0.83
CA LEU A 512 -24.78 -19.36 -0.71
C LEU A 512 -25.97 -19.36 -1.67
N LEU A 513 -26.70 -18.24 -1.77
CA LEU A 513 -27.82 -18.13 -2.70
C LEU A 513 -27.39 -18.23 -4.17
N ALA A 514 -26.23 -17.65 -4.51
CA ALA A 514 -25.65 -17.74 -5.86
C ALA A 514 -25.22 -19.18 -6.20
N GLU A 515 -24.63 -19.88 -5.22
CA GLU A 515 -24.26 -21.29 -5.34
C GLU A 515 -25.49 -22.17 -5.60
N TYR A 516 -26.58 -21.98 -4.86
CA TYR A 516 -27.80 -22.77 -5.03
C TYR A 516 -28.47 -22.62 -6.39
N ILE A 517 -28.42 -21.43 -6.99
CA ILE A 517 -28.96 -21.19 -8.34
C ILE A 517 -27.91 -21.34 -9.45
N ASN A 518 -26.70 -21.79 -9.07
CA ASN A 518 -25.54 -22.04 -9.92
C ASN A 518 -25.15 -20.83 -10.79
N ILE A 519 -24.93 -19.67 -10.17
CA ILE A 519 -24.40 -18.46 -10.80
C ILE A 519 -23.30 -17.82 -9.95
N HIS A 520 -22.46 -16.98 -10.56
CA HIS A 520 -21.40 -16.31 -9.82
C HIS A 520 -21.98 -15.23 -8.86
N PRO A 521 -21.48 -15.05 -7.62
CA PRO A 521 -22.02 -14.09 -6.66
C PRO A 521 -22.10 -12.64 -7.17
N ASN A 522 -21.12 -12.21 -7.97
CA ASN A 522 -21.13 -10.88 -8.60
C ASN A 522 -22.28 -10.72 -9.61
N GLN A 523 -22.64 -11.80 -10.33
CA GLN A 523 -23.76 -11.79 -11.27
C GLN A 523 -25.09 -11.74 -10.52
N LEU A 524 -25.24 -12.49 -9.43
CA LEU A 524 -26.43 -12.41 -8.57
C LEU A 524 -26.59 -11.01 -7.98
N SER A 525 -25.50 -10.42 -7.47
CA SER A 525 -25.52 -9.04 -6.96
C SER A 525 -25.95 -8.04 -8.02
N TRP A 526 -25.43 -8.18 -9.25
CA TRP A 526 -25.83 -7.32 -10.36
C TRP A 526 -27.31 -7.50 -10.73
N VAL A 527 -27.80 -8.74 -10.81
CA VAL A 527 -29.22 -9.03 -11.09
C VAL A 527 -30.13 -8.40 -10.03
N LEU A 528 -29.77 -8.53 -8.75
CA LEU A 528 -30.54 -7.94 -7.65
C LEU A 528 -30.60 -6.41 -7.75
N ASN A 529 -29.44 -5.76 -7.93
CA ASN A 529 -29.38 -4.30 -7.95
C ASN A 529 -29.96 -3.69 -9.24
N GLN A 530 -29.73 -4.31 -10.40
CA GLN A 530 -30.08 -3.72 -11.71
C GLN A 530 -31.43 -4.19 -12.25
N CYS A 531 -31.83 -5.45 -11.99
CA CYS A 531 -33.11 -5.97 -12.48
C CYS A 531 -34.22 -5.90 -11.44
N ILE A 532 -33.89 -6.12 -10.15
CA ILE A 532 -34.88 -6.12 -9.05
C ILE A 532 -34.91 -4.77 -8.33
N GLY A 533 -33.83 -3.98 -8.41
CA GLY A 533 -33.72 -2.67 -7.76
C GLY A 533 -33.45 -2.73 -6.26
N GLN A 534 -32.89 -3.84 -5.78
CA GLN A 534 -32.64 -4.09 -4.36
C GLN A 534 -31.25 -4.68 -4.14
N ASN A 535 -30.60 -4.33 -3.05
CA ASN A 535 -29.43 -5.11 -2.64
C ASN A 535 -29.87 -6.44 -1.97
N PHE A 536 -28.94 -7.39 -1.82
CA PHE A 536 -29.24 -8.71 -1.25
C PHE A 536 -29.95 -8.65 0.11
N ASN A 537 -29.51 -7.78 1.02
CA ASN A 537 -30.09 -7.68 2.36
C ASN A 537 -31.52 -7.15 2.30
N GLU A 538 -31.79 -6.17 1.44
CA GLU A 538 -33.13 -5.64 1.22
C GLU A 538 -34.06 -6.69 0.63
N PHE A 539 -33.60 -7.40 -0.40
CA PHE A 539 -34.36 -8.47 -1.06
C PHE A 539 -34.75 -9.57 -0.08
N ILE A 540 -33.77 -10.12 0.66
CA ILE A 540 -34.04 -11.18 1.64
C ILE A 540 -34.96 -10.66 2.76
N ASN A 541 -34.66 -9.50 3.35
CA ASN A 541 -35.45 -9.01 4.48
C ASN A 541 -36.87 -8.61 4.07
N GLN A 542 -37.11 -8.18 2.83
CA GLN A 542 -38.47 -7.97 2.34
C GLN A 542 -39.25 -9.28 2.26
N LEU A 543 -38.66 -10.36 1.74
CA LEU A 543 -39.29 -11.69 1.73
C LEU A 543 -39.62 -12.17 3.15
N ARG A 544 -38.71 -11.94 4.10
CA ARG A 544 -38.92 -12.26 5.52
C ARG A 544 -40.06 -11.44 6.14
N VAL A 545 -40.19 -10.15 5.81
CA VAL A 545 -41.33 -9.32 6.26
C VAL A 545 -42.64 -9.85 5.69
N GLU A 546 -42.68 -10.21 4.41
CA GLU A 546 -43.88 -10.78 3.79
C GLU A 546 -44.26 -12.13 4.40
N HIS A 547 -43.27 -12.98 4.72
CA HIS A 547 -43.52 -14.24 5.43
C HIS A 547 -44.06 -13.98 6.85
N PHE A 548 -43.44 -13.06 7.60
CA PHE A 548 -43.92 -12.65 8.92
C PHE A 548 -45.38 -12.19 8.88
N LYS A 549 -45.76 -11.37 7.91
CA LYS A 549 -47.12 -10.85 7.74
C LYS A 549 -48.15 -11.98 7.53
N LYS A 550 -47.76 -13.08 6.89
CA LYS A 550 -48.62 -14.26 6.71
C LYS A 550 -48.81 -15.02 8.02
N ILE A 551 -47.73 -15.31 8.73
CA ILE A 551 -47.79 -16.18 9.93
C ILE A 551 -48.35 -15.46 11.17
N VAL A 552 -48.22 -14.13 11.24
CA VAL A 552 -48.64 -13.35 12.43
C VAL A 552 -50.14 -13.18 12.55
N VAL A 553 -50.89 -13.34 11.45
CA VAL A 553 -52.36 -13.29 11.43
C VAL A 553 -53.00 -14.67 11.56
N ASP A 554 -52.19 -15.73 11.54
CA ASP A 554 -52.68 -17.11 11.69
C ASP A 554 -53.07 -17.37 13.16
N PRO A 555 -54.35 -17.74 13.45
CA PRO A 555 -54.79 -18.03 14.80
C PRO A 555 -54.00 -19.15 15.49
N SER A 556 -53.42 -20.09 14.74
CA SER A 556 -52.60 -21.17 15.32
C SER A 556 -51.32 -20.65 15.97
N ASN A 557 -50.82 -19.50 15.52
CA ASN A 557 -49.60 -18.85 16.01
C ASN A 557 -49.84 -17.87 17.15
N SER A 558 -51.07 -17.76 17.68
CA SER A 558 -51.42 -16.77 18.72
C SER A 558 -50.63 -16.90 20.03
N HIS A 559 -50.01 -18.07 20.26
CA HIS A 559 -49.19 -18.38 21.42
C HIS A 559 -47.72 -17.94 21.27
N ILE A 560 -47.28 -17.61 20.05
CA ILE A 560 -45.90 -17.21 19.74
C ILE A 560 -45.79 -15.68 19.82
N SER A 561 -44.73 -15.19 20.47
CA SER A 561 -44.47 -13.75 20.55
C SER A 561 -44.15 -13.15 19.18
N ILE A 562 -44.39 -11.84 19.00
CA ILE A 562 -44.02 -11.10 17.78
C ILE A 562 -42.55 -11.32 17.41
N LEU A 563 -41.67 -11.32 18.40
CA LEU A 563 -40.24 -11.53 18.17
C LEU A 563 -39.92 -13.00 17.81
N GLY A 564 -40.65 -13.96 18.40
CA GLY A 564 -40.56 -15.37 18.03
C GLY A 564 -40.93 -15.59 16.56
N LEU A 565 -42.06 -15.03 16.12
CA LEU A 565 -42.49 -15.10 14.72
C LEU A 565 -41.52 -14.39 13.77
N ALA A 566 -40.87 -13.31 14.20
CA ALA A 566 -39.81 -12.70 13.42
C ALA A 566 -38.60 -13.65 13.24
N TYR A 567 -38.23 -14.40 14.27
CA TYR A 567 -37.16 -15.40 14.17
C TYR A 567 -37.56 -16.60 13.30
N GLU A 568 -38.81 -17.08 13.39
CA GLU A 568 -39.36 -18.09 12.47
C GLU A 568 -39.34 -17.61 11.01
N SER A 569 -39.47 -16.30 10.79
CA SER A 569 -39.35 -15.69 9.46
C SER A 569 -37.89 -15.51 9.00
N GLY A 570 -36.90 -16.06 9.71
CA GLY A 570 -35.49 -16.05 9.33
C GLY A 570 -34.69 -14.81 9.78
N PHE A 571 -35.27 -13.88 10.55
CA PHE A 571 -34.49 -12.79 11.14
C PHE A 571 -33.53 -13.35 12.21
N ASN A 572 -32.37 -12.73 12.37
CA ASN A 572 -31.40 -13.07 13.43
C ASN A 572 -31.30 -11.99 14.53
N SER A 573 -32.01 -10.86 14.36
CA SER A 573 -31.94 -9.71 15.27
C SER A 573 -33.25 -8.95 15.30
N LYS A 574 -33.70 -8.62 16.52
CA LYS A 574 -34.84 -7.72 16.78
C LYS A 574 -34.67 -6.37 16.11
N THR A 575 -33.45 -5.83 16.10
CA THR A 575 -33.15 -4.52 15.51
C THR A 575 -33.31 -4.55 14.00
N VAL A 576 -32.79 -5.59 13.34
CA VAL A 576 -32.91 -5.75 11.88
C VAL A 576 -34.38 -5.92 11.48
N PHE A 577 -35.12 -6.76 12.19
CA PHE A 577 -36.56 -6.95 11.98
C PHE A 577 -37.33 -5.63 12.10
N ASN A 578 -37.20 -4.90 13.21
CA ASN A 578 -37.95 -3.66 13.42
C ASN A 578 -37.62 -2.58 12.39
N THR A 579 -36.33 -2.43 12.04
CA THR A 579 -35.88 -1.44 11.05
C THR A 579 -36.43 -1.75 9.67
N HIS A 580 -36.32 -3.00 9.21
CA HIS A 580 -36.80 -3.39 7.89
C HIS A 580 -38.34 -3.42 7.82
N PHE A 581 -39.01 -3.92 8.86
CA PHE A 581 -40.47 -3.92 8.90
C PHE A 581 -41.03 -2.49 8.80
N LYS A 582 -40.47 -1.53 9.56
CA LYS A 582 -40.87 -0.12 9.46
C LYS A 582 -40.54 0.48 8.10
N LYS A 583 -39.42 0.09 7.48
CA LYS A 583 -39.05 0.54 6.12
C LYS A 583 -40.05 0.05 5.07
N VAL A 584 -40.53 -1.19 5.18
CA VAL A 584 -41.47 -1.80 4.21
C VAL A 584 -42.91 -1.31 4.43
N GLU A 585 -43.38 -1.28 5.68
CA GLU A 585 -44.80 -1.00 5.99
C GLU A 585 -45.07 0.44 6.45
N GLY A 586 -44.03 1.26 6.68
CA GLY A 586 -44.16 2.62 7.20
C GLY A 586 -44.57 2.71 8.69
N MET A 587 -44.79 1.56 9.34
CA MET A 587 -45.24 1.47 10.74
C MET A 587 -44.52 0.34 11.49
N THR A 588 -44.57 0.37 12.82
CA THR A 588 -43.96 -0.69 13.65
C THR A 588 -44.77 -1.99 13.59
N PRO A 589 -44.16 -3.17 13.82
CA PRO A 589 -44.88 -4.45 13.86
C PRO A 589 -46.07 -4.45 14.82
N SER A 590 -45.92 -3.81 15.98
CA SER A 590 -47.00 -3.67 16.97
C SER A 590 -48.15 -2.79 16.49
N GLN A 591 -47.87 -1.73 15.73
CA GLN A 591 -48.90 -0.89 15.11
C GLN A 591 -49.62 -1.63 13.99
N TYR A 592 -48.88 -2.38 13.17
CA TYR A 592 -49.43 -3.23 12.12
C TYR A 592 -50.39 -4.29 12.68
N LEU A 593 -50.05 -4.92 13.81
CA LEU A 593 -50.95 -5.89 14.44
C LEU A 593 -52.20 -5.26 15.02
N LYS A 594 -52.09 -4.03 15.55
CA LYS A 594 -53.25 -3.28 16.04
C LYS A 594 -54.19 -2.85 14.90
N SER A 595 -53.70 -2.68 13.68
CA SER A 595 -54.53 -2.34 12.51
C SER A 595 -55.16 -3.55 11.82
N ARG A 596 -54.76 -4.77 12.22
CA ARG A 596 -55.28 -6.05 11.68
C ARG A 596 -56.19 -6.81 12.65
N LYS A 597 -56.29 -6.36 13.90
CA LYS A 597 -57.33 -6.73 14.87
C LYS A 597 -58.52 -5.79 14.71
#